data_AF-A0AAV0DPF1-F1
#
_entry.id   AF-A0AAV0DPF1-F1
#
_cell.length_a   1.000
_cell.length_b   1.000
_cell.length_c   1.000
_cell.angle_alpha   90.00
_cell.angle_beta   90.00
_cell.angle_gamma   90.00
#
_symmetry.space_group_name_H-M   'P 1'
#
loop_
_entity.id
_entity.type
_entity.pdbx_description
1 polymer ?
#
loop_
_entity_poly.entity_id
_entity_poly.type
_entity_poly.pdbx_seq_one_letter_code
_entity_poly.pdbx_strand_id
1 'polypeptide(L)'
;MTLVRGTTTAPFARLWWDEIVPTVVTRALPHNRAILHPEQDRVLTVRENARLQGFPDYYKLCGPIKERYIQVGNAVAVPVARALGYSLAMAFKGESGTKPLFILPEGFAEVSLPFNQQSSQNSH
;
A
#
# COMPACT_ATOMS: atom_id res chain seq x y z
N MET A 1 -19.16 -4.64 1.81
CA MET A 1 -20.22 -3.92 1.08
C MET A 1 -21.53 -4.21 1.78
N THR A 2 -22.14 -3.21 2.39
CA THR A 2 -23.42 -3.36 3.09
C THR A 2 -24.52 -2.85 2.18
N LEU A 3 -25.40 -3.75 1.74
CA LEU A 3 -26.55 -3.38 0.93
C LEU A 3 -27.65 -2.89 1.89
N VAL A 4 -28.02 -1.62 1.79
CA VAL A 4 -29.11 -1.05 2.59
C VAL A 4 -30.35 -1.01 1.70
N ARG A 5 -31.36 -1.83 2.03
CA ARG A 5 -32.66 -1.87 1.33
C ARG A 5 -32.56 -2.08 -0.19
N GLY A 6 -31.63 -2.93 -0.65
CA GLY A 6 -31.46 -3.19 -2.08
C GLY A 6 -30.55 -2.20 -2.81
N THR A 7 -30.09 -1.14 -2.14
CA THR A 7 -29.21 -0.11 -2.69
C THR A 7 -27.83 -0.14 -2.02
N THR A 8 -26.80 0.28 -2.74
CA THR A 8 -25.43 0.35 -2.22
C THR A 8 -25.03 1.81 -2.09
N THR A 9 -24.44 2.20 -0.96
CA THR A 9 -23.93 3.56 -0.71
C THR A 9 -22.58 3.82 -1.38
N ALA A 10 -21.99 2.84 -2.07
CA ALA A 10 -20.65 2.90 -2.64
C ALA A 10 -20.47 3.88 -3.84
N PRO A 11 -21.42 4.06 -4.78
CA PRO A 11 -21.26 4.99 -5.89
C PRO A 11 -20.96 6.41 -5.40
N PHE A 12 -19.84 6.96 -5.88
CA PHE A 12 -19.39 8.32 -5.55
C PHE A 12 -19.24 8.60 -4.05
N ALA A 13 -19.05 7.55 -3.25
CA ALA A 13 -18.77 7.72 -1.84
C ALA A 13 -17.37 8.31 -1.60
N ARG A 14 -17.27 9.07 -0.53
CA ARG A 14 -16.04 9.68 -0.05
C ARG A 14 -15.49 8.85 1.10
N LEU A 15 -14.17 8.66 1.09
CA LEU A 15 -13.47 8.03 2.20
C LEU A 15 -13.36 8.99 3.37
N TRP A 16 -13.22 8.46 4.57
CA TRP A 16 -12.85 9.22 5.76
C TRP A 16 -11.46 8.83 6.28
N TRP A 17 -10.87 9.68 7.14
CA TRP A 17 -9.55 9.45 7.72
C TRP A 17 -9.49 8.20 8.61
N ASP A 18 -10.60 7.88 9.28
CA ASP A 18 -10.75 6.70 10.14
C ASP A 18 -11.26 5.46 9.39
N GLU A 19 -11.46 5.56 8.08
CA GLU A 19 -11.91 4.45 7.25
C GLU A 19 -10.75 3.74 6.57
N ILE A 20 -10.94 2.44 6.33
CA ILE A 20 -10.00 1.63 5.55
C ILE A 20 -10.48 1.48 4.12
N VAL A 21 -9.53 1.35 3.18
CA VAL A 21 -9.82 0.88 1.83
C VAL A 21 -9.71 -0.65 1.82
N PRO A 22 -10.82 -1.41 1.66
CA PRO A 22 -10.77 -2.87 1.81
C PRO A 22 -9.90 -3.54 0.74
N THR A 23 -9.87 -2.98 -0.46
CA THR A 23 -9.03 -3.47 -1.56
C THR A 23 -8.74 -2.32 -2.52
N VAL A 24 -7.46 -1.99 -2.67
CA VAL A 24 -6.99 -1.09 -3.71
C VAL A 24 -7.11 -1.79 -5.06
N VAL A 25 -7.72 -1.12 -6.04
CA VAL A 25 -8.03 -1.73 -7.35
C VAL A 25 -7.44 -0.97 -8.51
N THR A 26 -7.43 -1.63 -9.66
CA THR A 26 -6.82 -1.18 -10.90
C THR A 26 -7.48 0.02 -11.57
N ARG A 27 -8.72 0.37 -11.18
CA ARG A 27 -9.48 1.46 -11.77
C ARG A 27 -9.93 2.45 -10.70
N ALA A 28 -9.47 3.69 -10.84
CA ALA A 28 -9.90 4.82 -10.02
C ALA A 28 -11.20 5.46 -10.55
N LEU A 29 -12.27 4.66 -10.67
CA LEU A 29 -13.59 5.15 -11.08
C LEU A 29 -14.56 5.10 -9.89
N PRO A 30 -15.25 6.22 -9.57
CA PRO A 30 -16.10 6.31 -8.39
C PRO A 30 -17.47 5.63 -8.55
N HIS A 31 -17.85 5.22 -9.76
CA HIS A 31 -19.22 4.77 -10.09
C HIS A 31 -19.74 3.63 -9.20
N ASN A 32 -18.85 2.76 -8.70
CA ASN A 32 -19.24 1.60 -7.90
C ASN A 32 -18.48 1.52 -6.57
N ARG A 33 -17.77 2.58 -6.15
CA ARG A 33 -16.77 2.52 -5.07
C ARG A 33 -16.58 3.84 -4.33
N ALA A 34 -16.34 3.72 -3.03
CA ALA A 34 -15.80 4.80 -2.22
C ALA A 34 -14.30 4.98 -2.54
N ILE A 35 -13.98 6.02 -3.31
CA ILE A 35 -12.59 6.31 -3.73
C ILE A 35 -12.31 7.81 -3.84
N LEU A 36 -13.25 8.64 -3.42
CA LEU A 36 -13.04 10.09 -3.36
C LEU A 36 -12.20 10.43 -2.13
N HIS A 37 -11.30 11.39 -2.29
CA HIS A 37 -10.42 11.88 -1.23
C HIS A 37 -11.25 12.48 -0.08
N PRO A 38 -10.88 12.31 1.19
CA PRO A 38 -11.67 12.78 2.34
C PRO A 38 -12.01 14.28 2.35
N GLU A 39 -11.10 15.10 1.83
CA GLU A 39 -11.27 16.57 1.84
C GLU A 39 -11.32 17.21 0.45
N GLN A 40 -10.86 16.50 -0.59
CA GLN A 40 -10.62 17.11 -1.91
C GLN A 40 -11.60 16.53 -2.93
N ASP A 41 -12.10 17.35 -3.86
CA ASP A 41 -13.06 16.93 -4.89
C ASP A 41 -12.39 16.18 -6.05
N ARG A 42 -11.72 15.09 -5.72
CA ARG A 42 -11.02 14.20 -6.65
C ARG A 42 -11.02 12.77 -6.14
N VAL A 43 -10.71 11.84 -7.05
CA VAL A 43 -10.37 10.46 -6.67
C VAL A 43 -8.98 10.40 -6.02
N LEU A 44 -8.72 9.32 -5.27
CA LEU A 44 -7.39 9.02 -4.79
C LEU A 44 -6.40 8.92 -5.96
N THR A 45 -5.27 9.61 -5.83
CA THR A 45 -4.16 9.60 -6.77
C THR A 45 -3.50 8.23 -6.84
N VAL A 46 -2.72 8.00 -7.88
CA VAL A 46 -1.87 6.81 -8.02
C VAL A 46 -0.96 6.65 -6.80
N ARG A 47 -0.39 7.75 -6.29
CA ARG A 47 0.57 7.70 -5.18
C ARG A 47 -0.09 7.36 -3.85
N GLU A 48 -1.30 7.88 -3.60
CA GLU A 48 -2.10 7.51 -2.43
C GLU A 48 -2.46 6.03 -2.45
N ASN A 49 -2.93 5.51 -3.59
CA ASN A 49 -3.20 4.08 -3.75
C ASN A 49 -1.93 3.22 -3.57
N ALA A 50 -0.78 3.69 -4.06
CA ALA A 50 0.47 2.97 -3.90
C ALA A 50 0.93 2.96 -2.42
N ARG A 51 0.70 4.03 -1.65
CA ARG A 51 0.96 4.04 -0.20
C ARG A 51 0.03 3.08 0.54
N LEU A 52 -1.24 2.98 0.16
CA LEU A 52 -2.18 1.99 0.71
C LEU A 52 -1.70 0.55 0.47
N GLN A 53 -1.04 0.29 -0.66
CA GLN A 53 -0.37 -0.99 -0.95
C GLN A 53 1.03 -1.14 -0.29
N GLY A 54 1.45 -0.16 0.51
CA GLY A 54 2.73 -0.14 1.21
C GLY A 54 3.94 0.08 0.31
N PHE A 55 3.76 0.56 -0.93
CA PHE A 55 4.89 0.93 -1.78
C PHE A 55 5.67 2.08 -1.15
N PRO A 56 7.01 1.97 -1.07
CA PRO A 56 7.82 3.08 -0.64
C PRO A 56 7.66 4.27 -1.60
N ASP A 57 7.79 5.49 -1.07
CA ASP A 57 7.58 6.71 -1.84
C ASP A 57 8.61 6.90 -2.95
N TYR A 58 9.80 6.32 -2.80
CA TYR A 58 10.85 6.30 -3.82
C TYR A 58 10.55 5.35 -5.00
N TYR A 59 9.55 4.46 -4.89
CA TYR A 59 9.22 3.53 -5.97
C TYR A 59 8.54 4.26 -7.12
N LYS A 60 9.17 4.26 -8.30
CA LYS A 60 8.70 4.97 -9.49
C LYS A 60 7.83 4.08 -10.36
N LEU A 61 6.54 4.44 -10.47
CA LEU A 61 5.61 3.82 -11.41
C LEU A 61 5.73 4.49 -12.78
N CYS A 62 5.86 3.68 -13.83
CA CYS A 62 6.10 4.14 -15.20
C CYS A 62 4.87 3.95 -16.09
N GLY A 63 4.78 4.73 -17.17
CA GLY A 63 3.69 4.65 -18.15
C GLY A 63 2.51 5.63 -17.89
N PRO A 64 1.48 5.56 -18.74
CA PRO A 64 0.26 6.36 -18.62
C PRO A 64 -0.41 6.23 -17.24
N ILE A 65 -1.15 7.26 -16.82
CA ILE A 65 -1.83 7.28 -15.51
C ILE A 65 -2.71 6.03 -15.29
N LYS A 66 -3.46 5.61 -16.31
CA LYS A 66 -4.34 4.43 -16.24
C LYS A 66 -3.55 3.15 -15.98
N GLU A 67 -2.42 2.97 -16.66
CA GLU A 67 -1.55 1.80 -16.45
C GLU A 67 -0.89 1.80 -15.08
N ARG A 68 -0.55 2.99 -14.55
CA ARG A 68 0.00 3.09 -13.20
C ARG A 68 -1.01 2.69 -12.13
N TYR A 69 -2.30 3.01 -12.28
CA TYR A 69 -3.35 2.47 -11.41
C TYR A 69 -3.46 0.94 -11.52
N ILE A 70 -3.34 0.38 -12.74
CA ILE A 70 -3.36 -1.07 -12.95
C ILE A 70 -2.17 -1.74 -12.26
N GLN A 71 -0.97 -1.19 -12.39
CA GLN A 71 0.23 -1.70 -11.72
C GLN A 71 0.06 -1.75 -10.20
N VAL A 72 -0.48 -0.68 -9.60
CA VAL A 72 -0.72 -0.62 -8.15
C VAL A 72 -1.83 -1.57 -7.70
N GLY A 73 -2.94 -1.62 -8.44
CA GLY A 73 -4.09 -2.45 -8.08
C GLY A 73 -3.85 -3.95 -8.21
N ASN A 74 -2.97 -4.37 -9.13
CA ASN A 74 -2.60 -5.78 -9.31
C ASN A 74 -1.41 -6.21 -8.46
N ALA A 75 -0.69 -5.26 -7.83
CA ALA A 75 0.46 -5.58 -7.02
C ALA A 75 0.06 -6.27 -5.71
N VAL A 76 0.95 -7.11 -5.21
CA VAL A 76 0.90 -7.60 -3.83
C VAL A 76 1.40 -6.49 -2.90
N ALA A 77 0.73 -6.30 -1.77
CA ALA A 77 1.15 -5.34 -0.76
C ALA A 77 2.61 -5.59 -0.35
N VAL A 78 3.45 -4.55 -0.44
CA VAL A 78 4.90 -4.67 -0.22
C VAL A 78 5.25 -5.22 1.18
N PRO A 79 4.57 -4.82 2.28
CA PRO A 79 4.83 -5.39 3.61
C PRO A 79 4.58 -6.90 3.68
N VAL A 80 3.56 -7.40 2.96
CA VAL A 80 3.25 -8.84 2.90
C VAL A 80 4.36 -9.59 2.16
N ALA A 81 4.79 -9.08 1.00
CA ALA A 81 5.89 -9.66 0.24
C ALA A 81 7.20 -9.68 1.05
N ARG A 82 7.46 -8.61 1.83
CA ARG A 82 8.64 -8.52 2.71
C ARG A 82 8.61 -9.57 3.82
N ALA A 83 7.48 -9.78 4.48
CA ALA A 83 7.33 -10.81 5.50
C ALA A 83 7.55 -12.23 4.94
N LEU A 84 7.00 -12.51 3.76
CA LEU A 84 7.22 -13.78 3.06
C LEU A 84 8.70 -13.95 2.66
N GLY A 85 9.32 -12.90 2.14
CA GLY A 85 10.75 -12.90 1.80
C GLY A 85 11.66 -13.17 3.00
N TYR A 86 11.31 -12.63 4.17
CA TYR A 86 12.04 -12.92 5.41
C TYR A 86 11.93 -14.39 5.80
N SER A 87 10.71 -14.95 5.78
CA SER A 87 10.48 -16.37 6.06
C SER A 87 11.27 -17.28 5.09
N LEU A 88 11.26 -16.93 3.80
CA LEU A 88 12.05 -17.64 2.79
C LEU A 88 13.55 -17.58 3.07
N ALA A 89 14.08 -16.41 3.45
CA ALA A 89 15.50 -16.25 3.77
C ALA A 89 15.92 -17.07 5.00
N MET A 90 15.08 -17.13 6.04
CA MET A 90 15.31 -17.96 7.23
C MET A 90 15.33 -19.45 6.86
N ALA A 91 14.39 -19.90 6.04
CA ALA A 91 14.36 -21.28 5.55
C ALA A 91 15.61 -21.62 4.73
N PHE A 92 16.05 -20.70 3.87
CA PHE A 92 17.24 -20.89 3.05
C PHE A 92 18.53 -20.97 3.87
N LYS A 93 18.61 -20.26 5.00
CA LYS A 93 19.72 -20.35 5.97
C LYS A 93 19.68 -21.61 6.84
N GLY A 94 18.60 -22.39 6.79
CA GLY A 94 18.38 -23.53 7.69
C GLY A 94 17.98 -23.14 9.12
N GLU A 95 17.61 -21.88 9.34
CA GLU A 95 17.18 -21.34 10.65
C GLU A 95 15.65 -21.42 10.83
N SER A 96 14.94 -22.12 9.92
CA SER A 96 13.49 -22.30 10.00
C SER A 96 13.13 -23.42 10.97
N GLY A 97 12.09 -23.17 11.79
CA GLY A 97 11.45 -24.22 12.56
C GLY A 97 10.54 -25.13 11.70
N THR A 98 9.98 -26.15 12.34
CA THR A 98 8.99 -27.09 11.73
C THR A 98 7.54 -26.59 11.82
N LYS A 99 7.32 -25.45 12.47
CA LYS A 99 5.98 -24.89 12.69
C LYS A 99 5.47 -24.19 11.42
N PRO A 100 4.15 -24.26 11.13
CA PRO A 100 3.57 -23.60 9.96
C PRO A 100 3.51 -22.07 10.07
N LEU A 101 3.62 -21.54 11.30
CA LEU A 101 3.56 -20.11 11.59
C LEU A 101 4.91 -19.61 12.09
N PHE A 102 5.26 -18.40 11.66
CA PHE A 102 6.49 -17.71 12.03
C PHE A 102 6.14 -16.34 12.63
N ILE A 103 6.79 -15.98 13.73
CA ILE A 103 6.63 -14.67 14.38
C ILE A 103 7.80 -13.80 13.92
N LEU A 104 7.49 -12.68 13.27
CA LEU A 104 8.49 -11.70 12.84
C LEU A 104 9.18 -11.08 14.06
N PRO A 105 10.48 -10.77 13.97
CA PRO A 105 11.20 -10.13 15.06
C PRO A 105 10.64 -8.73 15.37
N GLU A 106 10.87 -8.26 16.58
CA GLU A 106 10.52 -6.89 16.98
C GLU A 106 11.23 -5.87 16.07
N GLY A 107 10.54 -4.77 15.75
CA GLY A 107 11.06 -3.75 14.83
C GLY A 107 11.02 -4.13 13.35
N PHE A 108 10.54 -5.32 12.97
CA PHE A 108 10.46 -5.70 11.55
C PHE A 108 9.63 -4.71 10.73
N ALA A 109 8.56 -4.14 11.29
CA ALA A 109 7.70 -3.19 10.58
C ALA A 109 8.40 -1.85 10.27
N GLU A 110 9.48 -1.51 10.97
CA GLU A 110 10.20 -0.25 10.78
C GLU A 110 11.01 -0.34 9.48
N VAL A 111 10.51 0.32 8.44
CA VAL A 111 11.28 0.53 7.21
C VAL A 111 12.28 1.65 7.53
N SER A 112 13.53 1.29 7.81
CA SER A 112 14.62 2.27 7.82
C SER A 112 14.72 2.86 6.41
N LEU A 113 14.22 4.08 6.23
CA LEU A 113 14.54 4.87 5.04
C LEU A 113 16.07 4.98 4.96
N PRO A 114 16.69 4.85 3.77
CA PRO A 114 18.12 5.09 3.66
C PRO A 114 18.42 6.51 4.14
N PHE A 115 19.09 6.61 5.29
CA PHE A 115 19.54 7.86 5.88
C PHE A 115 20.61 8.43 4.96
N ASN A 116 20.25 9.40 4.12
CA ASN A 116 21.23 10.14 3.34
C ASN A 116 20.87 11.63 3.26
N GLN A 117 21.01 12.33 4.39
CA GLN A 117 21.28 13.77 4.45
C GLN A 117 22.07 14.12 5.74
N GLN A 118 23.33 13.71 5.80
CA GLN A 118 24.34 14.37 6.64
C GLN A 118 25.58 14.63 5.79
N SER A 119 25.55 15.69 4.98
CA SER A 119 26.74 16.32 4.39
C SER A 119 26.36 17.68 3.79
N SER A 120 25.98 18.63 4.63
CA SER A 120 25.96 20.07 4.31
C SER A 120 25.99 20.89 5.61
N GLN A 121 26.95 20.61 6.48
CA GLN A 121 27.47 21.57 7.45
C GLN A 121 28.99 21.46 7.36
N ASN A 122 29.58 22.27 6.49
CA ASN A 122 30.98 22.75 6.53
C ASN A 122 31.26 23.58 5.27
N SER A 123 30.68 24.79 5.22
CA SER A 123 31.20 25.91 4.43
C SER A 123 30.37 27.16 4.75
N HIS A 124 30.77 27.89 5.79
CA HIS A 124 30.97 29.34 5.84
C HIS A 124 31.12 29.81 7.28
#